data_AF-A0A6N3EA68-F1
#
_entry.id   AF-A0A6N3EA68-F1
#
_cell.length_a   1.000
_cell.length_b   1.000
_cell.length_c   1.000
_cell.angle_alpha   90.00
_cell.angle_beta   90.00
_cell.angle_gamma   90.00
#
_symmetry.space_group_name_H-M   'P 1'
#
loop_
_entity.id
_entity.type
_entity.pdbx_description
1 polymer ?
#
loop_
_entity_poly.entity_id
_entity_poly.type
_entity_poly.pdbx_seq_one_letter_code
_entity_poly.pdbx_strand_id
1 'polypeptide(L)'
;MQMTEQTILDMCCGSRMFWFDKQDERAVFSDIRAEQHKLCDGRSLVISPDIIAYFRALPFADTSFPIVVFDPPHLERVGENAWMGKKYGRLNKDIWRDDLRTGFEEAFRVLWPHDVIIFKWNETQITAQRLG
;
A
#
# COMPACT_ATOMS: atom_id res chain seq x y z
N MET A 1 8.99 24.50 16.98
CA MET A 1 8.69 23.62 15.84
C MET A 1 7.37 22.96 16.13
N GLN A 2 6.37 23.18 15.30
CA GLN A 2 5.07 22.53 15.45
C GLN A 2 5.27 21.08 15.01
N MET A 3 5.07 20.11 15.91
CA MET A 3 5.08 18.70 15.52
C MET A 3 3.89 18.50 14.59
N THR A 4 4.16 18.15 13.35
CA THR A 4 3.17 17.74 12.36
C THR A 4 2.56 16.43 12.85
N GLU A 5 1.27 16.44 13.20
CA GLU A 5 0.56 15.21 13.49
C GLU A 5 0.47 14.36 12.22
N GLN A 6 0.88 13.10 12.33
CA GLN A 6 0.71 12.12 11.28
C GLN A 6 -0.77 11.77 11.16
N THR A 7 -1.40 12.27 10.10
CA THR A 7 -2.85 12.21 9.87
C THR A 7 -3.22 11.29 8.71
N ILE A 8 -2.23 10.81 7.96
CA ILE A 8 -2.45 9.97 6.79
C ILE A 8 -1.73 8.63 7.00
N LEU A 9 -2.42 7.52 6.77
CA LEU A 9 -1.79 6.21 6.63
C LEU A 9 -1.74 5.82 5.15
N ASP A 10 -0.56 5.55 4.61
CA ASP A 10 -0.41 4.79 3.37
C ASP A 10 -0.07 3.35 3.73
N MET A 11 -1.06 2.46 3.61
CA MET A 11 -0.94 1.07 4.07
C MET A 11 -0.26 0.13 3.06
N CYS A 12 0.15 0.63 1.89
CA CYS A 12 0.81 -0.13 0.83
C CYS A 12 1.85 0.73 0.08
N CYS A 13 2.73 1.42 0.82
CA CYS A 13 3.45 2.56 0.28
C CYS A 13 4.42 2.22 -0.87
N GLY A 14 4.92 0.98 -0.95
CA GLY A 14 5.96 0.58 -1.90
C GLY A 14 7.14 1.55 -1.85
N SER A 15 7.60 1.99 -3.02
CA SER A 15 8.66 3.02 -3.13
C SER A 15 8.13 4.47 -3.03
N ARG A 16 6.98 4.66 -2.37
CA ARG A 16 6.26 5.92 -2.16
C ARG A 16 5.92 6.64 -3.47
N MET A 17 5.46 5.89 -4.48
CA MET A 17 5.16 6.45 -5.81
C MET A 17 3.83 7.19 -5.90
N PHE A 18 2.91 6.93 -4.98
CA PHE A 18 1.69 7.71 -4.84
C PHE A 18 1.98 9.18 -4.47
N TRP A 19 3.15 9.44 -3.88
CA TRP A 19 3.49 10.71 -3.25
C TRP A 19 4.47 11.53 -4.10
N PHE A 20 4.18 12.81 -4.26
CA PHE A 20 5.14 13.77 -4.83
C PHE A 20 6.28 14.05 -3.84
N ASP A 21 5.94 14.36 -2.58
CA ASP A 21 6.89 14.39 -1.48
C ASP A 21 6.95 13.02 -0.81
N LYS A 22 8.05 12.31 -1.02
CA LYS A 22 8.26 10.97 -0.45
C LYS A 22 8.55 10.99 1.05
N GLN A 23 8.76 12.17 1.63
CA GLN A 23 9.03 12.36 3.05
C GLN A 23 7.95 13.23 3.71
N ASP A 24 6.74 13.27 3.13
CA ASP A 24 5.63 14.04 3.67
C ASP A 24 5.36 13.62 5.13
N GLU A 25 5.69 14.51 6.07
CA GLU A 25 5.67 14.23 7.51
C GLU A 25 4.25 13.96 8.05
N ARG A 26 3.21 14.29 7.28
CA ARG A 26 1.82 14.00 7.63
C ARG A 26 1.47 12.52 7.44
N ALA A 27 2.29 11.76 6.72
CA ALA A 27 2.03 10.38 6.38
C ALA A 27 2.85 9.41 7.22
N VAL A 28 2.21 8.30 7.60
CA VAL A 28 2.86 7.06 8.01
C VAL A 28 2.89 6.13 6.80
N PHE A 29 4.08 5.71 6.40
CA PHE A 29 4.27 4.81 5.28
C PHE A 29 4.41 3.37 5.77
N SER A 30 3.51 2.48 5.37
CA SER A 30 3.57 1.05 5.69
C SER A 30 3.63 0.17 4.45
N ASP A 31 4.46 -0.85 4.48
CA ASP A 31 4.55 -1.91 3.46
C ASP A 31 5.07 -3.18 4.14
N ILE A 32 4.72 -4.35 3.62
CA ILE A 32 5.22 -5.63 4.13
C ILE A 32 6.72 -5.82 3.80
N ARG A 33 7.25 -5.04 2.86
CA ARG A 33 8.61 -5.14 2.33
C ARG A 33 9.49 -4.02 2.87
N ALA A 34 10.76 -4.35 3.11
CA ALA A 34 11.85 -3.39 3.24
C ALA A 34 13.00 -3.91 2.38
N GLU A 35 13.15 -3.35 1.18
CA GLU A 35 13.94 -3.95 0.11
C GLU A 35 14.65 -2.89 -0.74
N GLN A 36 15.81 -3.26 -1.28
CA GLN A 36 16.55 -2.46 -2.23
C GLN A 36 16.95 -3.30 -3.44
N HIS A 37 16.62 -2.81 -4.64
CA HIS A 37 16.93 -3.46 -5.90
C HIS A 37 17.56 -2.49 -6.88
N LYS A 38 18.38 -3.01 -7.80
CA LYS A 38 18.77 -2.30 -9.02
C LYS A 38 17.92 -2.83 -10.17
N LEU A 39 17.21 -1.93 -10.86
CA LEU A 39 16.39 -2.25 -12.02
C LEU A 39 17.28 -2.53 -13.25
N CYS A 40 16.71 -3.16 -14.27
CA CYS A 40 17.42 -3.54 -15.49
C CYS A 40 18.01 -2.35 -16.26
N ASP A 41 17.45 -1.15 -16.08
CA ASP A 41 17.93 0.11 -16.65
C ASP A 41 18.91 0.87 -15.73
N GLY A 42 19.34 0.24 -14.63
CA GLY A 42 20.29 0.79 -13.68
C GLY A 42 19.69 1.67 -12.58
N ARG A 43 18.39 2.00 -12.64
CA ARG A 43 17.73 2.79 -11.58
C ARG A 43 17.65 2.01 -10.27
N SER A 44 17.71 2.72 -9.15
CA SER A 44 17.49 2.14 -7.82
C SER A 44 15.99 2.10 -7.51
N LEU A 45 15.51 0.96 -7.01
CA LEU A 45 14.20 0.80 -6.39
C LEU A 45 14.42 0.55 -4.91
N VAL A 46 13.97 1.48 -4.07
CA VAL A 46 14.05 1.39 -2.61
C VAL A 46 12.64 1.39 -2.06
N ILE A 47 12.32 0.37 -1.26
CA ILE A 47 11.10 0.26 -0.48
C ILE A 47 11.55 0.32 0.98
N SER A 48 11.25 1.43 1.63
CA SER A 48 11.63 1.70 3.02
C SER A 48 10.42 2.33 3.72
N PRO A 49 9.48 1.52 4.23
CA PRO A 49 8.36 2.03 5.01
C PRO A 49 8.86 2.52 6.38
N ASP A 50 8.07 3.35 7.04
CA ASP A 50 8.29 3.67 8.45
C ASP A 50 7.91 2.48 9.33
N ILE A 51 6.89 1.71 8.90
CA ILE A 51 6.39 0.53 9.59
C ILE A 51 6.30 -0.65 8.63
N ILE A 52 7.07 -1.70 8.92
CA ILE A 52 6.95 -2.99 8.21
C ILE A 52 5.72 -3.71 8.75
N ALA A 53 4.65 -3.75 7.96
CA ALA A 53 3.42 -4.44 8.34
C ALA A 53 2.69 -4.95 7.11
N TYR A 54 1.85 -5.95 7.34
CA TYR A 54 0.99 -6.43 6.30
C TYR A 54 -0.32 -5.67 6.30
N PHE A 55 -0.78 -5.22 5.14
CA PHE A 55 -2.05 -4.49 5.03
C PHE A 55 -3.27 -5.29 5.52
N ARG A 56 -3.15 -6.63 5.64
CA ARG A 56 -4.18 -7.52 6.23
C ARG A 56 -4.19 -7.55 7.77
N ALA A 57 -3.20 -6.95 8.42
CA ALA A 57 -3.03 -6.94 9.87
C ALA A 57 -2.18 -5.74 10.28
N LEU A 58 -2.78 -4.56 10.26
CA LEU A 58 -2.12 -3.30 10.56
C LEU A 58 -1.89 -3.15 12.07
N PRO A 59 -0.69 -2.74 12.52
CA PRO A 59 -0.35 -2.60 13.94
C PRO A 59 -0.85 -1.27 14.53
N PHE A 60 -2.05 -0.84 14.14
CA PHE A 60 -2.69 0.38 14.65
C PHE A 60 -3.97 0.03 15.38
N ALA A 61 -4.34 0.86 16.35
CA ALA A 61 -5.62 0.76 17.01
C ALA A 61 -6.76 1.11 16.06
N ASP A 62 -7.97 0.73 16.43
CA ASP A 62 -9.18 1.13 15.72
C ASP A 62 -9.28 2.65 15.72
N THR A 63 -9.78 3.23 14.63
CA THR A 63 -10.00 4.68 14.51
C THR A 63 -8.74 5.51 14.83
N SER A 64 -7.65 5.24 14.12
CA SER A 64 -6.36 5.94 14.29
C SER A 64 -6.13 7.08 13.29
N PHE A 65 -6.73 7.04 12.10
CA PHE A 65 -6.43 7.98 11.02
C PHE A 65 -7.67 8.59 10.36
N PRO A 66 -7.68 9.92 10.08
CA PRO A 66 -8.71 10.55 9.25
C PRO A 66 -8.57 10.26 7.75
N ILE A 67 -7.37 9.87 7.28
CA ILE A 67 -7.15 9.54 5.87
C ILE A 67 -6.35 8.26 5.76
N VAL A 68 -6.87 7.31 4.97
CA VAL A 68 -6.17 6.06 4.63
C VAL A 68 -6.00 5.96 3.12
N VAL A 69 -4.76 5.86 2.64
CA VAL A 69 -4.43 5.54 1.25
C VAL A 69 -4.27 4.03 1.13
N PHE A 70 -5.02 3.45 0.20
CA PHE A 70 -4.92 2.04 -0.14
C PHE A 70 -4.62 1.88 -1.63
N ASP A 71 -3.33 1.71 -1.98
CA ASP A 71 -2.85 1.33 -3.32
C ASP A 71 -2.20 -0.07 -3.27
N PRO A 72 -2.99 -1.14 -3.13
CA PRO A 72 -2.45 -2.49 -3.03
C PRO A 72 -1.82 -2.95 -4.36
N PRO A 73 -1.00 -4.02 -4.32
CA PRO A 73 -0.58 -4.70 -5.53
C PRO A 73 -1.78 -5.07 -6.41
N HIS A 74 -1.63 -4.99 -7.72
CA HIS A 74 -2.70 -5.24 -8.71
C HIS A 74 -2.28 -6.26 -9.78
N LEU A 75 -1.09 -6.85 -9.63
CA LEU A 75 -0.55 -7.85 -10.54
C LEU A 75 -0.80 -9.25 -10.00
N GLU A 76 -1.56 -10.05 -10.75
CA GLU A 76 -1.79 -11.48 -10.50
C GLU A 76 -0.78 -12.33 -11.30
N ARG A 77 -0.64 -11.96 -12.58
CA ARG A 77 0.17 -12.63 -13.60
C ARG A 77 1.43 -11.81 -13.83
N VAL A 78 2.47 -12.10 -13.05
CA VAL A 78 3.81 -11.53 -13.21
C VAL A 78 4.84 -12.62 -12.93
N GLY A 79 5.85 -12.74 -13.79
CA GLY A 79 6.93 -13.69 -13.59
C GLY A 79 7.68 -13.38 -12.28
N GLU A 80 8.15 -14.41 -11.58
CA GLU A 80 8.75 -14.28 -10.24
C GLU A 80 9.93 -13.29 -10.20
N ASN A 81 10.69 -13.18 -11.30
CA ASN A 81 11.83 -12.26 -11.42
C ASN A 81 11.52 -10.97 -12.18
N ALA A 82 10.27 -10.74 -12.59
CA ALA A 82 9.92 -9.57 -13.39
C ALA A 82 9.95 -8.31 -12.53
N TRP A 83 10.61 -7.26 -13.05
CA TRP A 83 10.77 -5.98 -12.36
C TRP A 83 9.44 -5.34 -11.92
N MET A 84 8.36 -5.59 -12.68
CA MET A 84 7.01 -5.13 -12.36
C MET A 84 6.54 -5.66 -11.00
N GLY A 85 6.81 -6.93 -10.70
CA GLY A 85 6.44 -7.55 -9.42
C GLY A 85 7.26 -6.99 -8.26
N LYS A 86 8.57 -6.75 -8.47
CA LYS A 86 9.41 -6.08 -7.46
C LYS A 86 8.91 -4.67 -7.16
N LYS A 87 8.55 -3.92 -8.20
CA LYS A 87 8.13 -2.53 -8.08
C LYS A 87 6.75 -2.36 -7.46
N TYR A 88 5.74 -3.07 -7.97
CA TYR A 88 4.33 -2.88 -7.60
C TYR A 88 3.80 -3.94 -6.63
N GLY A 89 4.63 -4.92 -6.26
CA GLY A 89 4.16 -6.11 -5.54
C GLY A 89 3.39 -7.06 -6.45
N ARG A 90 2.94 -8.16 -5.86
CA ARG A 90 2.14 -9.19 -6.53
C ARG A 90 1.05 -9.68 -5.59
N LEU A 91 -0.16 -9.87 -6.12
CA LEU A 91 -1.25 -10.55 -5.44
C LEU A 91 -1.14 -12.07 -5.63
N ASN A 92 -1.49 -12.83 -4.60
CA ASN A 92 -1.59 -14.27 -4.72
C ASN A 92 -2.83 -14.63 -5.56
N LYS A 93 -2.62 -15.27 -6.72
CA LYS A 93 -3.66 -15.64 -7.68
C LYS A 93 -4.85 -16.41 -7.06
N ASP A 94 -4.60 -17.18 -6.00
CA ASP A 94 -5.59 -18.09 -5.44
C ASP A 94 -6.45 -17.41 -4.36
N ILE A 95 -5.94 -16.34 -3.72
CA ILE A 95 -6.57 -15.72 -2.55
C ILE A 95 -6.67 -14.19 -2.63
N TRP A 96 -6.33 -13.57 -3.77
CA TRP A 96 -6.24 -12.12 -3.85
C TRP A 96 -7.54 -11.39 -3.49
N ARG A 97 -8.71 -12.01 -3.73
CA ARG A 97 -10.01 -11.45 -3.35
C ARG A 97 -10.14 -11.36 -1.83
N ASP A 98 -9.75 -12.42 -1.14
CA ASP A 98 -9.78 -12.46 0.32
C ASP A 98 -8.74 -11.52 0.91
N ASP A 99 -7.57 -11.40 0.25
CA ASP A 99 -6.57 -10.43 0.65
C ASP A 99 -7.10 -9.00 0.58
N LEU A 100 -7.67 -8.61 -0.56
CA LEU A 100 -8.24 -7.27 -0.72
C LEU A 100 -9.42 -7.02 0.21
N ARG A 101 -10.30 -8.00 0.41
CA ARG A 101 -11.41 -7.88 1.37
C ARG A 101 -10.89 -7.60 2.77
N THR A 102 -9.95 -8.40 3.25
CA THR A 102 -9.31 -8.21 4.57
C THR A 102 -8.58 -6.87 4.65
N GLY A 103 -7.93 -6.45 3.56
CA GLY A 103 -7.27 -5.15 3.49
C GLY A 103 -8.24 -3.98 3.58
N PHE A 104 -9.40 -4.05 2.94
CA PHE A 104 -10.46 -3.06 3.11
C PHE A 104 -11.02 -3.07 4.54
N GLU A 105 -11.26 -4.24 5.12
CA GLU A 105 -11.70 -4.37 6.52
C GLU A 105 -10.71 -3.68 7.48
N GLU A 106 -9.40 -3.91 7.31
CA GLU A 106 -8.36 -3.23 8.07
C GLU A 106 -8.32 -1.72 7.81
N ALA A 107 -8.47 -1.29 6.56
CA ALA A 107 -8.53 0.13 6.20
C ALA A 107 -9.71 0.83 6.91
N PHE A 108 -10.90 0.22 6.91
CA PHE A 108 -12.06 0.74 7.63
C PHE A 108 -11.89 0.69 9.15
N ARG A 109 -11.24 -0.34 9.69
CA ARG A 109 -10.99 -0.47 11.13
C ARG A 109 -10.13 0.68 11.65
N VAL A 110 -9.05 1.02 10.94
CA VAL A 110 -8.13 2.09 11.36
C VAL A 110 -8.60 3.49 10.96
N LEU A 111 -9.59 3.62 10.06
CA LEU A 111 -10.17 4.89 9.66
C LEU A 111 -11.07 5.45 10.76
N TRP A 112 -11.03 6.77 10.96
CA TRP A 112 -12.02 7.47 11.78
C TRP A 112 -13.45 7.34 11.20
N PRO A 113 -14.49 7.38 12.05
CA PRO A 113 -15.86 7.43 11.56
C PRO A 113 -16.09 8.64 10.64
N HIS A 114 -16.76 8.41 9.51
CA HIS A 114 -17.12 9.43 8.50
C HIS A 114 -15.96 10.06 7.71
N ASP A 115 -14.76 9.47 7.80
CA ASP A 115 -13.56 9.95 7.11
C ASP A 115 -13.27 9.19 5.81
N VAL A 116 -12.11 9.43 5.18
CA VAL A 116 -11.88 9.09 3.77
C VAL A 116 -10.84 7.98 3.57
N ILE A 117 -11.21 6.96 2.79
CA ILE A 117 -10.27 6.03 2.15
C ILE A 117 -10.02 6.49 0.71
N ILE A 118 -8.75 6.67 0.35
CA ILE A 118 -8.31 6.91 -1.03
C ILE A 118 -7.84 5.57 -1.60
N PHE A 119 -8.73 4.91 -2.34
CA PHE A 119 -8.40 3.67 -3.04
C PHE A 119 -7.97 3.95 -4.48
N LYS A 120 -6.77 3.48 -4.85
CA LYS A 120 -6.32 3.53 -6.24
C LYS A 120 -6.14 2.11 -6.76
N TRP A 121 -6.65 1.87 -7.97
CA TRP A 121 -6.65 0.56 -8.60
C TRP A 121 -6.27 0.64 -10.07
N ASN A 122 -5.51 -0.34 -10.55
CA ASN A 122 -5.19 -0.48 -11.97
C ASN A 122 -5.89 -1.73 -12.53
N GLU A 123 -6.74 -1.52 -13.53
CA GLU A 123 -7.64 -2.55 -14.04
C GLU A 123 -7.05 -3.46 -15.13
N THR A 124 -5.77 -3.33 -15.44
CA THR A 124 -5.15 -4.04 -16.59
C THR A 124 -5.26 -5.57 -16.48
N GLN A 125 -5.16 -6.13 -15.27
CA GLN A 125 -5.26 -7.59 -15.06
C GLN A 125 -6.55 -8.01 -14.35
N ILE A 126 -7.00 -7.21 -13.38
CA ILE A 126 -8.19 -7.46 -12.59
C ILE A 126 -9.05 -6.21 -12.68
N THR A 127 -10.20 -6.31 -13.34
CA THR A 127 -11.14 -5.19 -13.43
C THR A 127 -11.77 -4.88 -12.06
N ALA A 128 -12.16 -3.63 -11.85
CA ALA A 128 -12.76 -3.19 -10.59
C ALA A 128 -14.05 -3.95 -10.28
N GLN A 129 -14.80 -4.36 -11.30
CA GLN A 129 -15.99 -5.21 -11.19
C GLN A 129 -15.74 -6.56 -10.52
N ARG A 130 -14.48 -7.05 -10.49
CA ARG A 130 -14.12 -8.33 -9.86
C ARG A 130 -13.75 -8.19 -8.38
N LEU A 131 -13.67 -6.97 -7.86
CA LEU A 131 -13.32 -6.68 -6.47
C LEU A 131 -14.50 -6.93 -5.50
N GLY A 132 -15.74 -6.86 -6.01
CA GLY A 132 -16.99 -7.11 -5.27
C GLY A 132 -17.50 -8.53 -5.40
#